data_AF-A0AAE0A604-F1
#
_entry.id   AF-A0AAE0A604-F1
#
_cell.length_a   1.000
_cell.length_b   1.000
_cell.length_c   1.000
_cell.angle_alpha   90.00
_cell.angle_beta   90.00
_cell.angle_gamma   90.00
#
_symmetry.space_group_name_H-M   'P 1'
#
loop_
_entity.id
_entity.type
_entity.pdbx_description
1 polymer ?
#
loop_
_entity_poly.entity_id
_entity_poly.type
_entity_poly.pdbx_seq_one_letter_code
_entity_poly.pdbx_strand_id
1 'polypeptide(L)'
;IEASLRAPHPLVPRFKLVWFPQNIPRMSFILWMVVRGRLPSRDRIHKYDPRAVTTCVLCNSHLESHAHLFFECLFSRAIWTQLLNYYGSPWNGLC
;
A
#
# COMPACT_ATOMS: atom_id res chain seq x y z
N ILE A 1 -37.47 -4.26 -16.84
CA ILE A 1 -36.18 -4.70 -16.25
C ILE A 1 -35.49 -3.45 -15.76
N GLU A 2 -35.81 -3.06 -14.53
CA GLU A 2 -35.35 -1.81 -13.92
C GLU A 2 -33.86 -1.93 -13.61
N ALA A 3 -33.08 -1.02 -14.20
CA ALA A 3 -31.71 -0.80 -13.79
C ALA A 3 -31.74 -0.19 -12.40
N SER A 4 -31.47 -1.01 -11.38
CA SER A 4 -31.13 -0.57 -10.03
C SER A 4 -29.90 0.34 -10.10
N LEU A 5 -30.11 1.65 -10.33
CA LEU A 5 -29.09 2.67 -10.19
C LEU A 5 -28.73 2.76 -8.71
N ARG A 6 -27.68 2.02 -8.35
CA ARG A 6 -27.04 2.09 -7.04
C ARG A 6 -26.76 3.57 -6.76
N ALA A 7 -27.42 4.13 -5.74
CA ALA A 7 -27.17 5.50 -5.32
C ALA A 7 -25.65 5.72 -5.18
N PRO A 8 -25.10 6.85 -5.68
CA PRO A 8 -23.68 7.10 -5.60
C PRO A 8 -23.30 7.13 -4.12
N HIS A 9 -22.65 6.06 -3.65
CA HIS A 9 -22.05 6.05 -2.33
C HIS A 9 -21.09 7.23 -2.26
N PRO A 10 -21.08 7.99 -1.15
CA PRO A 10 -20.13 9.07 -0.97
C PRO A 10 -18.74 8.50 -1.23
N LEU A 11 -18.05 9.03 -2.24
CA LEU A 11 -16.72 8.58 -2.63
C LEU A 11 -15.84 8.78 -1.40
N VAL A 12 -15.59 7.70 -0.66
CA VAL A 12 -14.64 7.69 0.44
C VAL A 12 -13.34 8.27 -0.10
N PRO A 13 -12.64 9.18 0.62
CA PRO A 13 -11.42 9.83 0.15
C PRO A 13 -10.39 8.84 -0.46
N ARG A 14 -10.38 7.62 0.09
CA ARG A 14 -9.57 6.47 -0.33
C ARG A 14 -9.85 6.00 -1.76
N PHE A 15 -11.04 6.18 -2.30
CA PHE A 15 -11.41 5.77 -3.67
C PHE A 15 -10.72 6.65 -4.71
N LYS A 16 -10.65 7.97 -4.50
CA LYS A 16 -9.97 8.91 -5.40
C LYS A 16 -8.45 8.71 -5.40
N LEU A 17 -7.88 8.30 -4.26
CA LEU A 17 -6.46 7.96 -4.16
C LEU A 17 -6.10 6.73 -5.01
N VAL A 18 -7.00 5.75 -5.10
CA VAL A 18 -6.78 4.48 -5.80
C VAL A 18 -7.11 4.59 -7.29
N TRP A 19 -8.21 5.27 -7.61
CA TRP A 19 -8.77 5.30 -8.96
C TRP A 19 -8.77 6.74 -9.51
N PHE A 20 -7.68 7.11 -10.17
CA PHE A 20 -7.53 8.39 -10.88
C PHE A 20 -7.24 8.19 -12.38
N PRO A 21 -7.47 9.19 -13.26
CA PRO A 21 -7.43 8.98 -14.71
C PRO A 21 -6.10 8.46 -15.28
N GLN A 22 -4.97 8.79 -14.63
CA GLN A 22 -3.63 8.38 -15.04
C GLN A 22 -3.08 7.20 -14.22
N ASN A 23 -3.97 6.44 -13.58
CA ASN A 23 -3.54 5.32 -12.76
C ASN A 23 -3.03 4.16 -13.63
N ILE A 24 -2.01 3.46 -13.14
CA ILE A 24 -1.59 2.18 -13.71
C ILE A 24 -2.45 1.10 -13.03
N PRO A 25 -3.31 0.36 -13.75
CA PRO A 25 -4.30 -0.53 -13.14
C PRO A 25 -3.71 -1.54 -12.14
N ARG A 26 -2.51 -2.05 -12.42
CA ARG A 26 -1.77 -2.95 -11.53
C ARG A 26 -1.42 -2.26 -10.20
N MET A 27 -0.96 -1.02 -10.24
CA MET A 27 -0.59 -0.27 -9.04
C MET A 27 -1.83 0.13 -8.24
N SER A 28 -2.91 0.51 -8.92
CA SER A 28 -4.22 0.78 -8.30
C SER A 28 -4.76 -0.44 -7.56
N PHE A 29 -4.66 -1.62 -8.16
CA PHE A 29 -5.08 -2.86 -7.50
C PHE A 29 -4.24 -3.18 -6.26
N ILE A 30 -2.92 -3.00 -6.34
CA ILE A 30 -2.02 -3.17 -5.18
C ILE A 30 -2.37 -2.16 -4.09
N LEU A 31 -2.51 -0.88 -4.43
CA LEU A 31 -2.86 0.18 -3.50
C LEU A 31 -4.24 -0.06 -2.86
N TRP A 32 -5.21 -0.54 -3.63
CA TRP A 32 -6.52 -0.95 -3.12
C TRP A 32 -6.40 -2.06 -2.07
N MET A 33 -5.57 -3.08 -2.33
CA MET A 33 -5.30 -4.13 -1.37
C MET A 33 -4.63 -3.58 -0.11
N VAL A 34 -3.68 -2.65 -0.23
CA VAL A 34 -3.01 -1.99 0.91
C VAL A 34 -3.99 -1.18 1.74
N VAL A 35 -4.82 -0.35 1.10
CA VAL A 35 -5.85 0.46 1.77
C VAL A 35 -6.85 -0.40 2.54
N ARG A 36 -7.13 -1.62 2.04
CA ARG A 36 -7.98 -2.60 2.73
C ARG A 36 -7.22 -3.47 3.73
N GLY A 37 -5.90 -3.28 3.85
CA GLY A 37 -4.99 -4.09 4.64
C GLY A 37 -4.95 -5.56 4.18
N ARG A 38 -5.39 -5.87 2.95
CA ARG A 38 -5.54 -7.23 2.40
C ARG A 38 -4.39 -7.67 1.50
N LEU A 39 -3.36 -6.84 1.32
CA LEU A 39 -2.17 -7.27 0.59
C LEU A 39 -1.55 -8.49 1.31
N PRO A 40 -1.18 -9.57 0.61
CA PRO A 40 -0.52 -10.71 1.23
C PRO A 40 0.88 -10.30 1.69
N SER A 41 1.01 -9.87 2.94
CA SER A 41 2.30 -9.70 3.63
C SER A 41 2.66 -10.99 4.37
N ARG A 42 3.94 -11.21 4.65
CA ARG A 42 4.42 -12.38 5.40
C ARG A 42 3.79 -12.47 6.79
N ASP A 43 3.41 -11.35 7.41
CA ASP A 43 2.60 -11.34 8.63
C ASP A 43 1.27 -12.12 8.51
N ARG A 44 0.63 -12.10 7.33
CA ARG A 44 -0.59 -12.88 7.06
C ARG A 44 -0.26 -14.33 6.77
N ILE A 45 0.88 -14.61 6.11
CA ILE A 45 1.33 -15.98 5.82
C ILE A 45 1.67 -16.71 7.12
N HIS A 46 2.24 -16.03 8.11
CA HIS A 46 2.52 -16.60 9.43
C HIS A 46 1.28 -17.15 10.15
N LYS A 47 0.08 -16.63 9.84
CA LYS A 47 -1.18 -17.19 10.37
C LYS A 47 -1.53 -18.57 9.80
N TYR A 48 -1.01 -18.90 8.62
CA TYR A 48 -1.28 -20.17 7.94
C TYR A 48 -0.09 -21.13 8.03
N ASP A 49 1.14 -20.60 8.11
CA ASP A 49 2.36 -21.36 8.34
C ASP A 49 3.21 -20.68 9.42
N PRO A 50 3.18 -21.20 10.68
CA PRO A 50 3.98 -20.67 11.78
C PRO A 50 5.50 -20.79 11.59
N ARG A 51 5.97 -21.55 10.60
CA ARG A 51 7.39 -21.68 10.26
C ARG A 51 7.82 -20.72 9.15
N ALA A 52 6.89 -19.95 8.58
CA ALA A 52 7.19 -19.01 7.52
C ALA A 52 8.13 -17.91 8.03
N VAL A 53 9.14 -17.59 7.24
CA VAL A 53 10.02 -16.45 7.48
C VAL A 53 9.19 -15.18 7.40
N THR A 54 9.10 -14.45 8.50
CA THR A 54 8.30 -13.23 8.60
C THR A 54 9.11 -11.95 8.42
N THR A 55 10.42 -12.05 8.22
CA THR A 55 11.29 -10.90 7.98
C THR A 55 10.97 -10.26 6.63
N CYS A 56 11.09 -8.94 6.54
CA CYS A 56 10.85 -8.18 5.33
C CYS A 56 11.91 -8.48 4.28
N VAL A 57 11.49 -8.81 3.05
CA VAL A 57 12.40 -9.11 1.93
C VAL A 57 13.29 -7.92 1.55
N LEU A 58 12.80 -6.70 1.77
CA LEU A 58 13.47 -5.48 1.30
C LEU A 58 14.64 -5.07 2.20
N CYS A 59 14.47 -5.18 3.53
CA CYS A 59 15.49 -4.76 4.49
C CYS A 59 16.14 -5.91 5.27
N ASN A 60 15.58 -7.13 5.18
CA ASN A 60 16.01 -8.34 5.89
C ASN A 60 16.28 -8.18 7.40
N SER A 61 15.70 -7.16 8.04
CA SER A 61 16.02 -6.79 9.43
C SER A 61 14.81 -6.71 10.35
N HIS A 62 13.62 -6.41 9.82
CA HIS A 62 12.40 -6.23 10.61
C HIS A 62 11.29 -7.13 10.10
N LEU A 63 10.23 -7.28 10.90
CA LEU A 63 9.02 -8.00 10.56
C LEU A 63 8.29 -7.34 9.37
N GLU A 64 7.79 -8.14 8.43
CA GLU A 64 7.07 -7.66 7.26
C GLU A 64 5.58 -7.38 7.54
N SER A 65 5.30 -6.13 7.90
CA SER A 65 3.94 -5.59 7.96
C SER A 65 3.66 -4.66 6.77
N HIS A 66 2.39 -4.29 6.54
CA HIS A 66 2.07 -3.26 5.54
C HIS A 66 2.67 -1.90 5.92
N ALA A 67 2.64 -1.53 7.20
CA ALA A 67 3.27 -0.29 7.67
C ALA A 67 4.77 -0.31 7.39
N HIS A 68 5.43 -1.43 7.69
CA HIS A 68 6.84 -1.60 7.42
C HIS A 68 7.14 -1.52 5.92
N LEU A 69 6.48 -2.35 5.10
CA LEU A 69 6.74 -2.46 3.67
C LEU A 69 6.61 -1.12 2.93
N PHE A 70 5.68 -0.26 3.32
CA PHE A 70 5.42 1.01 2.61
C PHE A 70 6.01 2.25 3.27
N PHE A 71 6.14 2.29 4.60
CA PHE A 71 6.44 3.54 5.31
C PHE A 71 7.68 3.46 6.23
N GLU A 72 7.92 2.34 6.90
CA GLU A 72 9.00 2.26 7.91
C GLU A 72 10.27 1.57 7.37
N CYS A 73 10.15 0.77 6.31
CA CYS A 73 11.28 0.05 5.74
C CYS A 73 12.31 1.03 5.19
N LEU A 74 13.59 0.83 5.56
CA LEU A 74 14.71 1.66 5.11
C LEU A 74 14.79 1.74 3.58
N PHE A 75 14.54 0.61 2.91
CA PHE A 75 14.52 0.55 1.45
C PHE A 75 13.38 1.41 0.87
N SER A 76 12.17 1.26 1.38
CA SER A 76 11.00 2.01 0.93
C SER A 76 11.14 3.51 1.23
N ARG A 77 11.71 3.87 2.38
CA ARG A 77 12.02 5.25 2.74
C ARG A 77 13.02 5.88 1.77
N ALA A 78 14.03 5.14 1.33
CA ALA A 78 14.99 5.62 0.33
C ALA A 78 14.28 5.92 -1.01
N ILE A 79 13.38 5.03 -1.46
CA ILE A 79 12.57 5.26 -2.67
C ILE A 79 11.71 6.52 -2.53
N TRP A 80 10.96 6.62 -1.43
CA TRP A 80 10.11 7.79 -1.19
C TRP A 80 10.92 9.07 -1.18
N THR A 81 12.06 9.08 -0.49
CA THR A 81 12.95 10.25 -0.44
C THR A 81 13.41 10.66 -1.84
N GLN A 82 13.82 9.73 -2.69
CA GLN A 82 14.23 10.03 -4.07
C GLN A 82 13.08 10.58 -4.91
N LEU A 83 11.91 9.95 -4.84
CA LEU A 83 10.73 10.37 -5.60
C LEU A 83 10.25 11.76 -5.17
N LEU A 84 10.21 12.00 -3.86
CA LEU A 84 9.81 13.26 -3.26
C LEU A 84 10.79 14.40 -3.57
N ASN A 85 12.09 14.12 -3.53
CA ASN A 85 13.13 15.06 -3.98
C ASN A 85 12.99 15.41 -5.47
N TYR A 86 12.66 14.42 -6.31
CA TYR A 86 12.40 14.67 -7.74
C TYR A 86 11.22 15.63 -7.97
N TYR A 87 10.21 15.58 -7.11
CA TYR A 87 9.06 16.51 -7.14
C TYR A 87 9.24 17.78 -6.29
N GLY A 88 10.42 18.00 -5.69
CA GLY A 88 10.73 19.19 -4.89
C GLY A 88 10.05 19.26 -3.52
N SER A 89 9.53 18.15 -3.00
CA SER A 89 8.88 18.07 -1.69
C SER A 89 9.68 17.12 -0.81
N PRO A 90 10.49 17.54 0.19
CA PRO A 90 11.31 16.63 0.98
C PRO A 90 10.47 15.65 1.83
N TRP A 91 10.95 14.42 2.00
CA TRP A 91 10.33 13.44 2.90
C TRP A 91 10.42 13.93 4.36
N ASN A 92 9.28 14.29 4.94
CA ASN A 92 9.13 14.82 6.29
C ASN A 92 8.68 13.76 7.31
N GLY A 93 8.67 12.47 6.93
CA GLY A 93 8.34 11.37 7.83
C GLY A 93 6.89 11.31 8.29
N LEU A 94 6.04 12.19 7.77
CA LEU A 94 4.64 12.31 8.11
C LEU A 94 3.80 12.04 6.87
N CYS A 95 3.14 10.88 6.89
CA CYS A 95 1.76 10.81 6.46
C CYS A 95 0.91 11.47 7.54
#